data_AF-A0A9E5CSB6-F1
#
_entry.id   AF-A0A9E5CSB6-F1
#
_cell.length_a   1.000
_cell.length_b   1.000
_cell.length_c   1.000
_cell.angle_alpha   90.00
_cell.angle_beta   90.00
_cell.angle_gamma   90.00
#
_symmetry.space_group_name_H-M   'P 1'
#
loop_
_entity.id
_entity.type
_entity.pdbx_description
1 polymer ?
#
loop_
_entity_poly.entity_id
_entity_poly.type
_entity_poly.pdbx_seq_one_letter_code
_entity_poly.pdbx_strand_id
1 'polypeptide(L)'
;QKSQMKVRQPLASATAFVQTTAQKEPLARLAAQVTEELNVKELRIKALSEEFTGDFTRPDDVLAAAGEGHVLAEDDSGYAVAVDTRLTPELADEGVARELVHRLQNLRKAAGLEISDRIVAYHGDSERVAAVLAAHGDYVRAETLADELVAGDPPDGATAEKVKIEGAEVTLAVRKA
;
A
#
# COMPACT_ATOMS: atom_id res chain seq x y z
N GLN A 1 3.33 -18.59 14.05
CA GLN A 1 1.96 -18.04 13.98
C GLN A 1 2.00 -16.92 12.95
N LYS A 2 1.51 -17.13 11.72
CA LYS A 2 1.58 -16.09 10.65
C LYS A 2 0.65 -14.95 11.06
N SER A 3 1.21 -13.80 11.41
CA SER A 3 0.44 -12.58 11.69
C SER A 3 -0.40 -12.23 10.46
N GLN A 4 -1.73 -12.28 10.59
CA GLN A 4 -2.70 -11.91 9.54
C GLN A 4 -2.82 -10.38 9.36
N MET A 5 -1.74 -9.63 9.55
CA MET A 5 -1.73 -8.23 9.15
C MET A 5 -1.49 -8.16 7.65
N LYS A 6 -2.58 -8.21 6.87
CA LYS A 6 -2.56 -7.67 5.51
C LYS A 6 -2.32 -6.16 5.64
N VAL A 7 -1.06 -5.74 5.51
CA VAL A 7 -0.70 -4.33 5.38
C VAL A 7 -1.34 -3.86 4.07
N ARG A 8 -2.46 -3.14 4.19
CA ARG A 8 -3.27 -2.71 3.03
C ARG A 8 -2.64 -1.55 2.26
N GLN A 9 -1.64 -0.92 2.85
CA GLN A 9 -0.87 0.15 2.26
C GLN A 9 0.51 -0.38 1.89
N PRO A 10 0.98 -0.11 0.66
CA PRO A 10 2.38 -0.39 0.34
C PRO A 10 3.29 0.51 1.18
N LEU A 11 4.42 -0.03 1.60
CA LEU A 11 5.45 0.71 2.32
C LEU A 11 6.54 1.19 1.37
N ALA A 12 7.25 2.26 1.75
CA ALA A 12 8.23 2.90 0.88
C ALA A 12 9.39 1.95 0.54
N SER A 13 10.00 1.35 1.56
CA SER A 13 11.12 0.44 1.34
C SER A 13 11.34 -0.48 2.52
N ALA A 14 11.93 -1.65 2.25
CA ALA A 14 12.61 -2.44 3.24
C ALA A 14 14.11 -2.42 2.95
N THR A 15 14.92 -2.45 4.00
CA THR A 15 16.37 -2.63 3.93
C THR A 15 16.73 -3.92 4.65
N ALA A 16 17.20 -4.90 3.90
CA ALA A 16 17.79 -6.11 4.47
C ALA A 16 19.28 -5.88 4.73
N PHE A 17 19.69 -6.20 5.94
CA PHE A 17 21.07 -6.14 6.40
C PHE A 17 21.65 -7.55 6.42
N VAL A 18 22.81 -7.68 5.80
CA VAL A 18 23.62 -8.90 5.81
C VAL A 18 24.96 -8.58 6.45
N GLN A 19 25.64 -9.59 6.99
CA GLN A 19 26.95 -9.37 7.64
C GLN A 19 28.02 -9.01 6.60
N THR A 20 28.05 -9.73 5.48
CA THR A 20 29.12 -9.63 4.47
C THR A 20 28.58 -9.32 3.07
N THR A 21 29.41 -8.67 2.24
CA THR A 21 29.06 -8.40 0.83
C THR A 21 28.75 -9.67 0.04
N ALA A 22 29.37 -10.80 0.39
CA ALA A 22 29.13 -12.10 -0.26
C ALA A 22 27.68 -12.61 -0.09
N GLN A 23 26.99 -12.18 0.98
CA GLN A 23 25.59 -12.56 1.24
C GLN A 23 24.57 -11.70 0.48
N LYS A 24 25.00 -10.60 -0.17
CA LYS A 24 24.08 -9.75 -0.93
C LYS A 24 23.50 -10.45 -2.15
N GLU A 25 24.34 -11.15 -2.91
CA GLU A 25 23.95 -11.72 -4.20
C GLU A 25 22.87 -12.83 -4.08
N PRO A 26 22.97 -13.78 -3.11
CA PRO A 26 21.87 -14.72 -2.85
C PRO A 26 20.54 -14.05 -2.52
N LEU A 27 20.56 -13.00 -1.70
CA LEU A 27 19.34 -12.30 -1.29
C LEU A 27 18.77 -11.42 -2.42
N ALA A 28 19.63 -10.82 -3.24
CA ALA A 28 19.23 -10.05 -4.41
C ALA A 28 18.43 -10.91 -5.41
N ARG A 29 18.76 -12.21 -5.54
CA ARG A 29 17.97 -13.14 -6.37
C ARG A 29 16.54 -13.36 -5.86
N LEU A 30 16.28 -13.11 -4.59
CA LEU A 30 14.96 -13.22 -3.96
C LEU A 30 14.25 -11.87 -3.85
N ALA A 31 14.87 -10.77 -4.29
CA ALA A 31 14.37 -9.43 -4.05
C ALA A 31 12.93 -9.23 -4.56
N ALA A 32 12.62 -9.68 -5.78
CA ALA A 32 11.27 -9.55 -6.36
C ALA A 32 10.20 -10.25 -5.50
N GLN A 33 10.49 -11.48 -5.05
CA GLN A 33 9.57 -12.24 -4.20
C GLN A 33 9.41 -11.58 -2.83
N VAL A 34 10.49 -11.06 -2.25
CA VAL A 34 10.45 -10.36 -0.96
C VAL A 34 9.66 -9.06 -1.08
N THR A 35 9.87 -8.27 -2.15
CA THR A 35 9.12 -7.02 -2.36
C THR A 35 7.62 -7.26 -2.51
N GLU A 36 7.25 -8.34 -3.20
CA GLU A 36 5.85 -8.72 -3.39
C GLU A 36 5.20 -9.17 -2.06
N GLU A 37 5.84 -10.09 -1.33
CA GLU A 37 5.31 -10.62 -0.08
C GLU A 37 5.26 -9.56 1.04
N LEU A 38 6.24 -8.66 1.10
CA LEU A 38 6.26 -7.55 2.07
C LEU A 38 5.41 -6.35 1.64
N ASN A 39 4.93 -6.32 0.40
CA ASN A 39 4.22 -5.18 -0.19
C ASN A 39 5.00 -3.85 -0.02
N VAL A 40 6.29 -3.86 -0.39
CA VAL A 40 7.17 -2.67 -0.37
C VAL A 40 7.52 -2.23 -1.79
N LYS A 41 7.75 -0.94 -2.01
CA LYS A 41 8.14 -0.44 -3.35
C LYS A 41 9.58 -0.80 -3.72
N GLU A 42 10.45 -0.93 -2.72
CA GLU A 42 11.87 -1.20 -2.92
C GLU A 42 12.42 -2.10 -1.81
N LEU A 43 13.28 -3.06 -2.19
CA LEU A 43 14.14 -3.77 -1.25
C LEU A 43 15.58 -3.31 -1.47
N ARG A 44 16.18 -2.71 -0.44
CA ARG A 44 17.61 -2.39 -0.39
C ARG A 44 18.35 -3.48 0.36
N ILE A 45 19.58 -3.77 -0.04
CA ILE A 45 20.42 -4.76 0.66
C ILE A 45 21.75 -4.10 1.02
N LYS A 46 22.03 -4.01 2.32
CA LYS A 46 23.24 -3.42 2.86
C LYS A 46 24.08 -4.49 3.57
N ALA A 47 25.40 -4.42 3.40
CA ALA A 47 26.31 -5.21 4.20
C ALA A 47 26.80 -4.37 5.38
N LEU A 48 26.63 -4.86 6.61
CA LEU A 48 27.07 -4.14 7.81
C LEU A 48 28.60 -3.90 7.79
N SER A 49 29.35 -4.84 7.22
CA SER A 49 30.81 -4.71 7.00
C SER A 49 31.23 -3.57 6.07
N GLU A 50 30.33 -2.99 5.27
CA GLU A 50 30.64 -1.82 4.44
C GLU A 50 30.35 -0.49 5.16
N GLU A 51 29.43 -0.49 6.12
CA GLU A 51 29.03 0.73 6.83
C GLU A 51 29.78 0.90 8.17
N PHE A 52 30.29 -0.19 8.73
CA PHE A 52 30.99 -0.17 10.02
C PHE A 52 32.30 -0.97 9.98
N THR A 53 33.32 -0.46 10.68
CA THR A 53 34.58 -1.17 10.89
C THR A 53 34.53 -1.95 12.21
N GLY A 54 34.18 -3.25 12.18
CA GLY A 54 34.16 -4.10 13.38
C GLY A 54 33.20 -5.29 13.29
N ASP A 55 33.17 -6.11 14.35
CA ASP A 55 32.27 -7.26 14.50
C ASP A 55 30.95 -6.78 15.15
N PHE A 56 30.04 -6.25 14.34
CA PHE A 56 28.76 -5.69 14.81
C PHE A 56 27.63 -6.70 14.59
N THR A 57 27.20 -7.31 15.68
CA THR A 57 26.14 -8.33 15.76
C THR A 57 24.95 -7.86 16.60
N ARG A 58 24.85 -6.55 16.92
CA ARG A 58 23.82 -6.04 17.83
C ARG A 58 22.69 -5.30 17.09
N PRO A 59 21.42 -5.47 17.51
CA PRO A 59 20.28 -4.77 16.92
C PRO A 59 20.42 -3.25 16.87
N ASP A 60 21.08 -2.64 17.86
CA ASP A 60 21.25 -1.19 17.94
C ASP A 60 22.09 -0.62 16.77
N ASP A 61 23.09 -1.37 16.29
CA ASP A 61 23.95 -0.94 15.17
C ASP A 61 23.17 -0.96 13.85
N VAL A 62 22.31 -1.97 13.67
CA VAL A 62 21.43 -2.09 12.51
C VAL A 62 20.39 -0.98 12.50
N LEU A 63 19.82 -0.66 13.67
CA LEU A 63 18.87 0.44 13.80
C LEU A 63 19.53 1.79 13.51
N ALA A 64 20.76 2.01 14.00
CA ALA A 64 21.55 3.20 13.69
C ALA A 64 21.85 3.32 12.18
N ALA A 65 22.12 2.20 11.49
CA ALA A 65 22.36 2.16 10.05
C ALA A 65 21.10 2.38 9.20
N ALA A 66 19.93 1.97 9.72
CA ALA A 66 18.63 2.18 9.07
C ALA A 66 18.15 3.63 9.21
N GLY A 67 18.41 4.26 10.35
CA GLY A 67 17.97 5.62 10.66
C GLY A 67 16.53 5.68 11.19
N GLU A 68 16.11 6.88 11.63
CA GLU A 68 14.79 7.08 12.25
C GLU A 68 13.61 6.71 11.32
N GLY A 69 12.50 6.26 11.90
CA GLY A 69 11.29 5.88 11.15
C GLY A 69 11.28 4.43 10.64
N HIS A 70 12.30 3.64 10.98
CA HIS A 70 12.37 2.22 10.64
C HIS A 70 11.96 1.31 11.82
N VAL A 71 11.33 0.20 11.49
CA VAL A 71 11.08 -0.91 12.43
C VAL A 71 12.01 -2.07 12.09
N LEU A 72 12.73 -2.58 13.09
CA LEU A 72 13.72 -3.65 12.95
C LEU A 72 13.14 -5.00 13.35
N ALA A 73 13.42 -6.02 12.53
CA ALA A 73 13.28 -7.43 12.88
C ALA A 73 14.61 -8.15 12.62
N GLU A 74 15.06 -8.99 13.55
CA GLU A 74 16.30 -9.74 13.45
C GLU A 74 16.09 -11.23 13.69
N ASP A 75 17.01 -12.05 13.19
CA ASP A 75 17.11 -13.47 13.53
C ASP A 75 18.46 -13.80 14.18
N ASP A 76 18.48 -14.94 14.88
CA ASP A 76 19.69 -15.45 15.56
C ASP A 76 20.79 -15.90 14.56
N SER A 77 20.51 -15.91 13.25
CA SER A 77 21.46 -16.24 12.18
C SER A 77 22.19 -15.01 11.64
N GLY A 78 21.96 -13.83 12.23
CA GLY A 78 22.66 -12.59 11.88
C GLY A 78 22.07 -11.86 10.68
N TYR A 79 20.83 -12.17 10.29
CA TYR A 79 20.07 -11.37 9.33
C TYR A 79 19.17 -10.40 10.05
N ALA A 80 19.06 -9.19 9.52
CA ALA A 80 18.14 -8.19 10.03
C ALA A 80 17.43 -7.47 8.88
N VAL A 81 16.19 -7.06 9.10
CA VAL A 81 15.38 -6.32 8.15
C VAL A 81 14.83 -5.08 8.85
N ALA A 82 15.11 -3.91 8.30
CA ALA A 82 14.52 -2.66 8.72
C ALA A 82 13.49 -2.20 7.68
N VAL A 83 12.26 -1.92 8.10
CA VAL A 83 11.20 -1.47 7.20
C VAL A 83 10.94 0.01 7.44
N ASP A 84 10.98 0.82 6.39
CA ASP A 84 10.62 2.24 6.46
C ASP A 84 9.10 2.36 6.59
N THR A 85 8.66 2.88 7.73
CA THR A 85 7.24 3.03 8.08
C THR A 85 6.69 4.41 7.77
N ARG A 86 7.51 5.32 7.22
CA ARG A 86 7.07 6.66 6.85
C ARG A 86 6.18 6.59 5.62
N LEU A 87 5.02 7.21 5.72
CA LEU A 87 4.07 7.32 4.62
C LEU A 87 4.41 8.57 3.81
N THR A 88 4.81 8.40 2.55
CA THR A 88 4.94 9.52 1.61
C THR A 88 3.56 9.94 1.10
N PRO A 89 3.40 11.17 0.58
CA PRO A 89 2.13 11.59 -0.04
C PRO A 89 1.64 10.61 -1.11
N GLU A 90 2.53 10.08 -1.94
CA GLU A 90 2.18 9.15 -3.02
C GLU A 90 1.68 7.81 -2.48
N LEU A 91 2.28 7.31 -1.39
CA LEU A 91 1.82 6.09 -0.72
C LEU A 91 0.48 6.29 0.00
N ALA A 92 0.26 7.48 0.56
CA ALA A 92 -1.03 7.85 1.14
C ALA A 92 -2.13 7.85 0.05
N ASP A 93 -1.86 8.49 -1.09
CA ASP A 93 -2.77 8.58 -2.24
C ASP A 93 -3.13 7.19 -2.78
N GLU A 94 -2.14 6.31 -2.92
CA GLU A 94 -2.39 4.92 -3.32
C GLU A 94 -3.23 4.17 -2.26
N GLY A 95 -2.96 4.41 -0.98
CA GLY A 95 -3.76 3.87 0.12
C GLY A 95 -5.23 4.27 0.01
N VAL A 96 -5.50 5.55 -0.27
CA VAL A 96 -6.85 6.06 -0.49
C VAL A 96 -7.48 5.45 -1.74
N ALA A 97 -6.74 5.32 -2.85
CA ALA A 97 -7.23 4.68 -4.07
C ALA A 97 -7.65 3.23 -3.81
N ARG A 98 -6.86 2.46 -3.05
CA ARG A 98 -7.19 1.08 -2.66
C ARG A 98 -8.41 1.01 -1.74
N GLU A 99 -8.57 1.98 -0.83
CA GLU A 99 -9.78 2.07 -0.04
C GLU A 99 -11.00 2.36 -0.90
N LEU A 100 -10.91 3.31 -1.85
CA LEU A 100 -11.99 3.62 -2.79
C LEU A 100 -12.41 2.38 -3.58
N VAL A 101 -11.46 1.62 -4.14
CA VAL A 101 -11.73 0.34 -4.81
C VAL A 101 -12.49 -0.60 -3.88
N HIS A 102 -12.04 -0.75 -2.63
CA HIS A 102 -12.69 -1.62 -1.67
C HIS A 102 -14.14 -1.21 -1.38
N ARG A 103 -14.40 0.09 -1.17
CA ARG A 103 -15.74 0.61 -0.92
C ARG A 103 -16.66 0.45 -2.12
N LEU A 104 -16.18 0.82 -3.31
CA LEU A 104 -16.94 0.68 -4.56
C LEU A 104 -17.28 -0.79 -4.85
N GLN A 105 -16.34 -1.71 -4.60
CA GLN A 105 -16.61 -3.15 -4.74
C GLN A 105 -17.64 -3.67 -3.75
N ASN A 106 -17.63 -3.17 -2.51
CA ASN A 106 -18.67 -3.52 -1.54
C ASN A 106 -20.04 -2.95 -1.96
N LEU A 107 -20.07 -1.71 -2.47
CA LEU A 107 -21.28 -1.10 -3.01
C LEU A 107 -21.85 -1.88 -4.20
N ARG A 108 -21.00 -2.37 -5.10
CA ARG A 108 -21.43 -3.25 -6.21
C ARG A 108 -22.17 -4.49 -5.71
N LYS A 109 -21.63 -5.14 -4.68
CA LYS A 109 -22.26 -6.31 -4.04
C LYS A 109 -23.56 -5.94 -3.35
N ALA A 110 -23.60 -4.81 -2.64
CA ALA A 110 -24.80 -4.33 -1.96
C ALA A 110 -25.91 -3.96 -2.95
N ALA A 111 -25.54 -3.44 -4.14
CA ALA A 111 -26.44 -3.15 -5.24
C ALA A 111 -26.93 -4.41 -5.98
N GLY A 112 -26.49 -5.61 -5.60
CA GLY A 112 -26.86 -6.87 -6.24
C GLY A 112 -26.31 -7.02 -7.67
N LEU A 113 -25.20 -6.35 -7.99
CA LEU A 113 -24.58 -6.41 -9.31
C LEU A 113 -23.77 -7.69 -9.48
N GLU A 114 -23.79 -8.22 -10.70
CA GLU A 114 -22.99 -9.38 -11.07
C GLU A 114 -21.50 -9.01 -11.20
N ILE A 115 -20.63 -10.02 -11.14
CA ILE A 115 -19.16 -9.82 -11.19
C ILE A 115 -18.74 -9.09 -12.48
N SER A 116 -19.40 -9.39 -13.60
CA SER A 116 -19.12 -8.81 -14.92
C SER A 116 -19.84 -7.48 -15.18
N ASP A 117 -20.74 -7.04 -14.30
CA ASP A 117 -21.50 -5.81 -14.52
C ASP A 117 -20.59 -4.57 -14.46
N ARG A 118 -20.76 -3.68 -15.43
CA ARG A 118 -20.08 -2.38 -15.44
C ARG A 118 -20.91 -1.33 -14.72
N ILE A 119 -20.22 -0.33 -14.17
CA ILE A 119 -20.85 0.71 -13.37
C ILE A 119 -20.45 2.12 -13.81
N VAL A 120 -21.29 3.08 -13.46
CA VAL A 120 -20.87 4.46 -13.23
C VAL A 120 -20.73 4.64 -11.72
N ALA A 121 -19.55 5.08 -11.28
CA ALA A 121 -19.29 5.39 -9.88
C ALA A 121 -19.33 6.89 -9.65
N TYR A 122 -19.93 7.30 -8.53
CA TYR A 122 -20.07 8.69 -8.12
C TYR A 122 -19.33 8.90 -6.81
N HIS A 123 -18.75 10.08 -6.65
CA HIS A 123 -18.20 10.54 -5.39
C HIS A 123 -18.73 11.94 -5.07
N GLY A 124 -19.07 12.16 -3.79
CA GLY A 124 -19.44 13.48 -3.30
C GLY A 124 -18.31 14.50 -3.46
N ASP A 125 -18.65 15.76 -3.20
CA ASP A 125 -17.72 16.88 -3.34
C ASP A 125 -16.61 16.80 -2.28
N SER A 126 -15.43 16.33 -2.71
CA SER A 126 -14.26 16.14 -1.88
C SER A 126 -13.02 16.38 -2.72
N GLU A 127 -12.32 17.48 -2.46
CA GLU A 127 -11.06 17.81 -3.14
C GLU A 127 -10.03 16.68 -2.99
N ARG A 128 -9.99 16.04 -1.82
CA ARG A 128 -9.08 14.93 -1.53
C ARG A 128 -9.35 13.73 -2.43
N VAL A 129 -10.61 13.29 -2.52
CA VAL A 129 -10.97 12.16 -3.39
C VAL A 129 -10.79 12.52 -4.86
N ALA A 130 -11.16 13.74 -5.26
CA ALA A 130 -10.95 14.21 -6.63
C ALA A 130 -9.47 14.18 -7.03
N ALA A 131 -8.56 14.64 -6.16
CA ALA A 131 -7.12 14.59 -6.41
C ALA A 131 -6.59 13.15 -6.56
N VAL A 132 -7.02 12.24 -5.67
CA VAL A 132 -6.62 10.82 -5.75
C VAL A 132 -7.17 10.16 -7.02
N LEU A 133 -8.41 10.45 -7.39
CA LEU A 133 -9.01 9.92 -8.62
C LEU A 133 -8.39 10.51 -9.89
N ALA A 134 -7.85 11.73 -9.84
CA ALA A 134 -7.09 12.29 -10.95
C ALA A 134 -5.77 11.52 -11.18
N ALA A 135 -5.09 11.12 -10.11
CA ALA A 135 -3.82 10.39 -10.18
C ALA A 135 -3.99 8.87 -10.38
N HIS A 136 -5.02 8.26 -9.79
CA HIS A 136 -5.21 6.81 -9.71
C HIS A 136 -6.53 6.32 -10.34
N GLY A 137 -7.25 7.18 -11.07
CA GLY A 137 -8.58 6.86 -11.62
C GLY A 137 -8.60 5.67 -12.57
N ASP A 138 -7.54 5.43 -13.35
CA ASP A 138 -7.44 4.26 -14.23
C ASP A 138 -7.38 2.95 -13.43
N TYR A 139 -6.62 2.94 -12.34
CA TYR A 139 -6.56 1.82 -11.42
C TYR A 139 -7.93 1.57 -10.79
N VAL A 140 -8.59 2.63 -10.29
CA VAL A 140 -9.93 2.50 -9.70
C VAL A 140 -10.92 1.95 -10.73
N ARG A 141 -10.97 2.50 -11.94
CA ARG A 141 -11.85 2.02 -13.03
C ARG A 141 -11.63 0.55 -13.36
N ALA A 142 -10.37 0.15 -13.56
CA ALA A 142 -10.00 -1.21 -13.90
C ALA A 142 -10.43 -2.20 -12.82
N GLU A 143 -10.14 -1.88 -11.55
CA GLU A 143 -10.48 -2.75 -10.43
C GLU A 143 -11.97 -2.78 -10.13
N THR A 144 -12.73 -1.71 -10.43
CA THR A 144 -14.17 -1.63 -10.13
C THR A 144 -15.08 -1.85 -11.33
N LEU A 145 -14.56 -2.15 -12.52
CA LEU A 145 -15.29 -2.14 -13.80
C LEU A 145 -16.14 -0.87 -13.98
N ALA A 146 -15.62 0.28 -13.55
CA ALA A 146 -16.29 1.55 -13.73
C ALA A 146 -15.97 2.10 -15.12
N ASP A 147 -17.00 2.40 -15.91
CA ASP A 147 -16.83 3.12 -17.17
C ASP A 147 -16.54 4.61 -16.90
N GLU A 148 -17.15 5.16 -15.85
CA GLU A 148 -17.02 6.56 -15.46
C GLU A 148 -16.87 6.74 -13.94
N LEU A 149 -16.09 7.76 -13.57
CA LEU A 149 -15.98 8.27 -12.19
C LEU A 149 -16.47 9.71 -12.21
N VAL A 150 -17.61 9.96 -11.57
CA VAL A 150 -18.35 11.22 -11.66
C VAL A 150 -18.33 11.93 -10.31
N ALA A 151 -17.98 13.21 -10.32
CA ALA A 151 -18.09 14.07 -9.15
C ALA A 151 -19.52 14.59 -9.00
N GLY A 152 -20.04 14.59 -7.78
CA GLY A 152 -21.34 15.18 -7.42
C GLY A 152 -22.36 14.16 -6.92
N ASP A 153 -23.59 14.63 -6.76
CA ASP A 153 -24.67 13.82 -6.24
C ASP A 153 -25.07 12.71 -7.22
N PRO A 154 -25.28 11.48 -6.72
CA PRO A 154 -25.67 10.38 -7.58
C PRO A 154 -27.14 10.52 -8.03
N PRO A 155 -27.50 9.95 -9.20
CA PRO A 155 -28.88 9.94 -9.66
C PRO A 155 -29.77 9.04 -8.79
N ASP A 156 -31.07 9.26 -8.88
CA ASP A 156 -32.07 8.39 -8.24
C ASP A 156 -31.87 6.92 -8.63
N GLY A 157 -31.96 6.03 -7.64
CA GLY A 157 -31.76 4.58 -7.83
C GLY A 157 -30.30 4.11 -7.79
N ALA A 158 -29.33 5.01 -7.62
CA ALA A 158 -27.97 4.60 -7.29
C ALA A 158 -27.90 4.03 -5.87
N THR A 159 -27.06 3.01 -5.67
CA THR A 159 -26.75 2.51 -4.31
C THR A 159 -25.62 3.33 -3.74
N ALA A 160 -25.87 4.01 -2.62
CA ALA A 160 -24.95 4.96 -2.01
C ALA A 160 -24.63 4.60 -0.55
N GLU A 161 -23.42 4.97 -0.12
CA GLU A 161 -22.94 4.84 1.25
C GLU A 161 -22.14 6.10 1.62
N LYS A 162 -22.31 6.57 2.86
CA LYS A 162 -21.41 7.58 3.44
C LYS A 162 -20.23 6.88 4.10
N VAL A 163 -19.03 7.25 3.68
CA VAL A 163 -17.78 6.68 4.21
C VAL A 163 -16.90 7.79 4.75
N LYS A 164 -15.98 7.42 5.65
CA LYS A 164 -14.97 8.34 6.18
C LYS A 164 -13.62 7.98 5.57
N ILE A 165 -13.07 8.85 4.73
CA ILE A 165 -11.78 8.68 4.07
C ILE A 165 -10.83 9.73 4.65
N GLU A 166 -9.74 9.27 5.27
CA GLU A 166 -8.75 10.13 5.94
C GLU A 166 -9.34 11.19 6.88
N GLY A 167 -10.48 10.87 7.51
CA GLY A 167 -11.15 11.77 8.44
C GLY A 167 -12.28 12.61 7.84
N ALA A 168 -12.36 12.73 6.52
CA ALA A 168 -13.42 13.46 5.82
C ALA A 168 -14.59 12.53 5.46
N GLU A 169 -15.82 12.99 5.66
CA GLU A 169 -17.01 12.27 5.19
C GLU A 169 -17.22 12.50 3.70
N VAL A 170 -17.35 11.40 2.95
CA VAL A 170 -17.60 11.42 1.51
C VAL A 170 -18.71 10.42 1.20
N THR A 171 -19.67 10.82 0.37
CA THR A 171 -20.67 9.90 -0.18
C THR A 171 -20.07 9.21 -1.39
N LEU A 172 -20.10 7.88 -1.43
CA LEU A 172 -19.78 7.10 -2.63
C LEU A 172 -21.06 6.43 -3.11
N ALA A 173 -21.23 6.32 -4.43
CA ALA A 173 -22.37 5.61 -4.99
C ALA A 173 -22.00 4.88 -6.28
N VAL A 174 -22.78 3.84 -6.58
CA VAL A 174 -22.66 3.09 -7.83
C VAL A 174 -24.02 2.92 -8.47
N ARG A 175 -24.02 2.91 -9.80
CA ARG A 175 -25.17 2.53 -10.63
C ARG A 175 -24.67 1.64 -11.76
N LYS A 176 -25.44 0.62 -12.13
CA LYS A 176 -25.17 -0.14 -13.35
C LYS A 176 -25.13 0.81 -14.55
N ALA A 177 -24.13 0.65 -15.41
CA ALA A 177 -23.99 1.44 -16.64
C ALA A 177 -25.11 1.11 -17.64
#